data_AF-A0A402BBF4-F1
#
_entry.id   AF-A0A402BBF4-F1
#
_cell.length_a   1.000
_cell.length_b   1.000
_cell.length_c   1.000
_cell.angle_alpha   90.00
_cell.angle_beta   90.00
_cell.angle_gamma   90.00
#
_symmetry.space_group_name_H-M   'P 1'
#
loop_
_entity.id
_entity.type
_entity.pdbx_description
1 polymer ?
#
loop_
_entity_poly.entity_id
_entity_poly.type
_entity_poly.pdbx_seq_one_letter_code
_entity_poly.pdbx_strand_id
1 'polypeptide(L)'
;MRATTYEEALRRVEDLTVRIRYLEDQMNELLERMLAQNSWFRVIKILNQRQAVVSAQHVLLNEWNQAMNELVGFLEFPERERMYARFRPGVY
;
A
#
# COMPACT_ATOMS: atom_id res chain seq x y z
N MET A 1 -5.59 -0.60 13.51
CA MET A 1 -5.52 -1.82 14.35
C MET A 1 -4.32 -2.61 13.84
N ARG A 2 -3.37 -3.00 14.69
CA ARG A 2 -2.18 -3.77 14.24
C ARG A 2 -2.58 -5.20 13.92
N ALA A 3 -2.01 -5.81 12.88
CA ALA A 3 -2.22 -7.21 12.58
C ALA A 3 -1.67 -8.12 13.70
N THR A 4 -2.38 -9.20 14.02
CA THR A 4 -1.95 -10.14 15.07
C THR A 4 -1.21 -11.35 14.52
N THR A 5 -1.37 -11.63 13.23
CA THR A 5 -0.67 -12.71 12.52
C THR A 5 -0.05 -12.24 11.21
N TYR A 6 0.92 -13.00 10.68
CA TYR A 6 1.51 -12.76 9.37
C TYR A 6 0.45 -12.78 8.25
N GLU A 7 -0.50 -13.73 8.28
CA GLU A 7 -1.55 -13.85 7.26
C GLU A 7 -2.49 -12.64 7.27
N GLU A 8 -2.83 -12.12 8.46
CA GLU A 8 -3.62 -10.89 8.58
C GLU A 8 -2.85 -9.67 8.04
N ALA A 9 -1.55 -9.57 8.35
CA ALA A 9 -0.70 -8.50 7.86
C ALA A 9 -0.57 -8.54 6.33
N LEU A 10 -0.39 -9.74 5.76
CA LEU A 10 -0.29 -9.95 4.32
C LEU A 10 -1.60 -9.59 3.62
N ARG A 11 -2.75 -10.09 4.09
CA ARG A 11 -4.05 -9.73 3.52
C ARG A 11 -4.33 -8.23 3.57
N ARG A 12 -3.90 -7.55 4.63
CA ARG A 12 -4.05 -6.09 4.74
C ARG A 12 -3.22 -5.36 3.70
N VAL A 13 -1.99 -5.80 3.46
CA VAL A 13 -1.15 -5.26 2.38
C VAL A 13 -1.80 -5.49 1.02
N GLU A 14 -2.29 -6.71 0.75
CA GLU A 14 -2.95 -7.07 -0.50
C GLU A 14 -4.20 -6.21 -0.77
N ASP A 15 -5.08 -6.05 0.23
CA ASP A 15 -6.28 -5.22 0.12
C ASP A 15 -5.92 -3.76 -0.21
N LEU A 16 -4.95 -3.19 0.52
CA LEU A 16 -4.48 -1.84 0.26
C LEU A 16 -3.87 -1.69 -1.14
N THR A 17 -3.10 -2.68 -1.61
CA THR A 17 -2.57 -2.69 -2.98
C THR A 17 -3.68 -2.70 -4.04
N VAL A 18 -4.73 -3.51 -3.85
CA VAL A 18 -5.89 -3.53 -4.78
C VAL A 18 -6.58 -2.17 -4.81
N ARG A 19 -6.80 -1.56 -3.65
CA ARG A 19 -7.46 -0.24 -3.55
C ARG A 19 -6.61 0.87 -4.16
N ILE A 20 -5.30 0.83 -4.02
CA ILE A 20 -4.38 1.77 -4.68
C ILE A 20 -4.47 1.64 -6.21
N ARG A 21 -4.42 0.41 -6.75
CA ARG A 21 -4.56 0.16 -8.20
C ARG A 21 -5.89 0.69 -8.75
N TYR A 22 -6.97 0.48 -8.01
CA TYR A 22 -8.28 1.03 -8.40
C TYR A 22 -8.26 2.57 -8.51
N LEU A 23 -7.55 3.27 -7.62
CA LEU A 23 -7.39 4.72 -7.73
C LEU A 23 -6.47 5.13 -8.90
N GLU A 24 -5.46 4.32 -9.23
CA GLU A 24 -4.62 4.53 -10.43
C GLU A 24 -5.45 4.41 -11.71
N ASP A 25 -6.33 3.43 -11.80
CA ASP A 25 -7.27 3.26 -12.92
C ASP A 25 -8.21 4.48 -13.04
N GLN A 26 -8.76 4.95 -11.92
CA GLN A 26 -9.57 6.18 -11.90
C GLN A 26 -8.77 7.41 -12.35
N MET A 27 -7.49 7.52 -11.98
CA MET A 27 -6.63 8.61 -12.45
C MET A 27 -6.43 8.55 -13.97
N ASN A 28 -6.23 7.36 -14.54
CA ASN A 28 -6.10 7.16 -15.98
C ASN A 28 -7.39 7.56 -16.71
N GLU A 29 -8.55 7.14 -16.22
CA GLU A 29 -9.84 7.57 -16.78
C GLU A 29 -10.03 9.09 -16.75
N LEU A 30 -9.63 9.75 -15.65
CA LEU A 30 -9.74 11.21 -15.54
C LEU A 30 -8.80 11.92 -16.51
N LEU A 31 -7.59 11.38 -16.75
CA LEU A 31 -6.66 11.91 -17.75
C LEU A 31 -7.24 11.79 -19.16
N GLU A 32 -7.78 10.63 -19.53
CA GLU A 32 -8.45 10.43 -20.82
C GLU A 32 -9.63 11.39 -21.00
N ARG A 33 -10.48 11.53 -19.96
CA ARG A 33 -11.60 12.48 -19.98
C ARG A 33 -11.13 13.91 -20.14
N MET A 34 -10.01 14.30 -19.53
CA MET A 34 -9.43 15.64 -19.65
C MET A 34 -8.98 15.92 -21.09
N LEU A 35 -8.30 14.98 -21.73
CA LEU A 35 -7.84 15.10 -23.12
C LEU A 35 -9.00 15.21 -24.11
N ALA A 36 -10.16 14.63 -23.79
CA ALA A 36 -11.34 14.67 -24.63
C ALA A 36 -12.23 15.93 -24.43
N GLN A 37 -11.89 16.85 -23.52
CA GLN A 37 -12.74 18.01 -23.25
C GLN A 37 -12.47 19.21 -24.17
N ASN A 38 -13.55 19.81 -24.67
CA ASN A 38 -13.53 21.09 -25.40
C ASN A 38 -14.05 22.27 -24.56
N SER A 39 -14.20 22.10 -23.24
CA SER A 39 -14.81 23.11 -22.36
C SER A 39 -14.02 23.30 -21.07
N TRP A 40 -13.63 24.56 -20.80
CA TRP A 40 -12.91 24.96 -19.58
C TRP A 40 -13.61 24.60 -18.28
N PHE A 41 -14.94 24.76 -18.21
CA PHE A 41 -15.71 24.39 -17.01
C PHE A 41 -15.66 22.89 -16.72
N ARG A 42 -15.67 22.05 -17.76
CA ARG A 42 -15.54 20.60 -17.61
C ARG A 42 -14.13 20.20 -17.19
N VAL A 43 -13.11 20.86 -17.73
CA VAL A 43 -11.71 20.67 -17.30
C VAL A 43 -11.56 20.96 -15.80
N ILE A 44 -12.10 22.08 -15.29
CA ILE A 44 -12.06 22.40 -13.84
C ILE A 44 -12.71 21.30 -13.00
N LYS A 45 -13.88 20.77 -13.43
CA LYS A 45 -14.54 19.67 -12.73
C LYS A 45 -13.66 18.42 -12.66
N ILE A 46 -13.01 18.07 -13.76
CA ILE A 46 -12.10 16.91 -13.84
C ILE A 46 -10.87 17.13 -12.94
N LEU A 47 -10.32 18.34 -12.90
CA LEU A 47 -9.20 18.68 -12.00
C LEU A 47 -9.58 18.54 -10.52
N ASN A 48 -10.79 18.96 -10.13
CA ASN A 48 -11.28 18.76 -8.77
C ASN A 48 -11.44 17.27 -8.41
N GLN A 49 -11.94 16.46 -9.34
CA GLN A 49 -12.03 15.01 -9.17
C GLN A 49 -10.64 14.38 -9.03
N ARG A 50 -9.69 14.80 -9.87
CA ARG A 50 -8.30 14.36 -9.82
C ARG A 50 -7.66 14.68 -8.47
N GLN A 51 -7.89 15.88 -7.93
CA GLN A 51 -7.39 16.26 -6.61
C GLN A 51 -7.92 15.35 -5.51
N ALA A 52 -9.21 15.00 -5.54
CA ALA A 52 -9.81 14.08 -4.58
C ALA A 52 -9.18 12.68 -4.64
N VAL A 53 -8.93 12.16 -5.86
CA VAL A 53 -8.27 10.87 -6.05
C VAL A 53 -6.84 10.89 -5.52
N VAL A 54 -6.07 11.94 -5.80
CA VAL A 54 -4.70 12.10 -5.28
C VAL A 54 -4.69 12.15 -3.75
N SER A 55 -5.62 12.88 -3.12
CA SER A 55 -5.74 12.90 -1.66
C SER A 55 -6.05 11.52 -1.09
N ALA A 56 -6.95 10.75 -1.73
CA ALA A 56 -7.24 9.39 -1.31
C ALA A 56 -6.04 8.44 -1.48
N GLN A 57 -5.30 8.55 -2.61
CA GLN A 57 -4.07 7.79 -2.85
C GLN A 57 -3.02 8.06 -1.76
N HIS A 58 -2.84 9.32 -1.37
CA HIS A 58 -1.86 9.67 -0.34
C HIS A 58 -2.18 9.01 1.02
N VAL A 59 -3.47 8.97 1.40
CA VAL A 59 -3.90 8.28 2.62
C VAL A 59 -3.63 6.78 2.51
N LEU A 60 -4.02 6.13 1.40
CA LEU A 60 -3.82 4.70 1.21
C LEU A 60 -2.34 4.32 1.16
N LEU A 61 -1.47 5.13 0.56
CA LEU A 61 -0.02 4.87 0.53
C LEU A 61 0.60 4.93 1.92
N ASN A 62 0.15 5.87 2.77
CA ASN A 62 0.61 5.95 4.14
C ASN A 62 0.14 4.72 4.94
N GLU A 63 -1.11 4.29 4.76
CA GLU A 63 -1.63 3.06 5.38
C GLU A 63 -0.92 1.81 4.87
N TRP A 64 -0.62 1.75 3.58
CA TRP A 64 0.11 0.64 2.96
C TRP A 64 1.53 0.55 3.49
N ASN A 65 2.23 1.68 3.62
CA ASN A 65 3.56 1.73 4.22
C ASN A 65 3.54 1.22 5.68
N GLN A 66 2.53 1.60 6.46
CA GLN A 66 2.35 1.07 7.82
C GLN A 66 2.10 -0.45 7.81
N ALA A 67 1.21 -0.94 6.92
CA ALA A 67 0.91 -2.36 6.80
C ALA A 67 2.13 -3.18 6.35
N MET A 68 2.96 -2.63 5.45
CA MET A 68 4.22 -3.24 5.02
C MET A 68 5.24 -3.32 6.17
N ASN A 69 5.36 -2.27 6.98
CA ASN A 69 6.23 -2.30 8.16
C ASN A 69 5.74 -3.33 9.20
N GLU A 70 4.41 -3.44 9.40
CA GLU A 70 3.83 -4.50 10.23
C GLU A 70 4.18 -5.90 9.69
N LEU A 71 4.03 -6.12 8.37
CA LEU A 71 4.35 -7.38 7.70
C LEU A 71 5.84 -7.74 7.81
N VAL A 72 6.73 -6.78 7.59
CA VAL A 72 8.18 -6.96 7.74
C VAL A 72 8.55 -7.27 9.20
N GLY A 73 7.85 -6.68 10.18
CA GLY A 73 8.03 -6.99 11.58
C GLY A 73 7.80 -8.48 11.92
N PHE A 74 6.98 -9.19 11.15
CA PHE A 74 6.83 -10.66 11.27
C PHE A 74 7.98 -11.45 10.64
N LEU A 75 8.74 -10.86 9.71
CA LEU A 75 9.91 -11.48 9.10
C LEU A 75 11.19 -11.27 9.93
N GLU A 76 11.23 -10.20 10.74
CA GLU A 76 12.37 -9.83 11.60
C GLU A 76 12.45 -10.61 12.93
N PHE A 77 11.66 -11.67 13.13
CA PHE A 77 11.74 -12.47 14.36
C PHE A 77 13.11 -13.20 14.48
N PRO A 78 13.90 -12.93 15.56
CA PRO A 78 15.19 -13.56 15.87
C PRO A 78 15.12 -15.05 16.25
N GLU A 79 13.98 -15.71 16.04
CA GLU A 79 13.78 -17.09 16.45
C GLU A 79 14.58 -18.09 15.61
N ARG A 80 14.93 -17.75 14.36
CA ARG A 80 15.90 -18.53 13.58
C ARG A 80 17.28 -18.52 14.24
N GLU A 81 17.75 -17.38 14.75
CA GLU A 81 19.07 -17.28 15.38
C GLU A 81 19.14 -18.11 16.68
N ARG A 82 18.07 -18.14 17.49
CA ARG A 82 17.97 -19.04 18.66
C ARG A 82 17.75 -20.51 18.30
N MET A 83 17.19 -20.81 17.12
CA MET A 83 17.02 -22.18 16.64
C MET A 83 18.35 -22.74 16.11
N TYR A 84 19.18 -21.94 15.44
CA TYR A 84 20.52 -22.31 14.97
C TYR A 84 21.61 -22.26 16.05
N ALA A 85 21.43 -21.47 17.12
CA ALA A 85 22.34 -21.47 18.27
C ALA A 85 22.46 -22.85 18.95
N ARG A 86 21.43 -23.69 18.85
CA ARG A 86 21.39 -25.07 19.38
C ARG A 86 22.19 -26.06 18.53
N PHE A 87 22.48 -25.69 17.28
CA PHE A 87 23.22 -26.50 16.31
C PHE A 87 24.62 -25.96 16.00
N ARG A 88 25.04 -24.85 16.65
CA ARG A 88 26.45 -24.48 16.65
C ARG A 88 27.19 -25.47 17.57
N PRO A 89 28.15 -26.27 17.06
CA PRO A 89 29.06 -26.98 17.93
C PRO A 89 29.76 -25.92 18.79
N GLY A 90 29.83 -26.16 20.10
CA GLY A 90 30.45 -25.24 21.04
C GLY A 90 31.83 -24.83 20.55
N VAL A 91 32.04 -23.52 20.42
CA VAL A 91 33.39 -22.96 20.33
C VAL A 91 33.94 -23.09 21.74
N TYR A 92 34.69 -24.17 21.96
CA TYR A 92 35.67 -24.27 23.04
C TYR A 92 36.70 -23.15 22.90
#